data_AF-A0A8J8JUT0-F1
#
_entry.id   AF-A0A8J8JUT0-F1
#
_cell.length_a   1.000
_cell.length_b   1.000
_cell.length_c   1.000
_cell.angle_alpha   90.00
_cell.angle_beta   90.00
_cell.angle_gamma   90.00
#
_symmetry.space_group_name_H-M   'P 1'
#
loop_
_entity.id
_entity.type
_entity.pdbx_description
1 polymer ?
#
loop_
_entity_poly.entity_id
_entity_poly.type
_entity_poly.pdbx_seq_one_letter_code
_entity_poly.pdbx_strand_id
1 'polypeptide(L)'
;MTNNREVKISCISISFIEPILCLYTKLKNFRFSGYSKTQVSSIENGYSVSIVVLSILLIESVLNKVRYLEKDTGNNLRFFDAKFNNVQLSTKLYEIYVLRDLIVHNHIWRISYEFDQSYNEVRIDQELLEGYGDKRSRPDRKYINYVDKRKECTKNLKLNINPIKVNTTDVIKVFSVMKELFDFLEQQSKEYFPISHFHFKYDGSNLTFYDIIDKITHDTKN
;
A
#
# COMPACT_ATOMS: atom_id res chain seq x y z
N MET A 1 -4.70 -48.31 -4.60
CA MET A 1 -5.49 -47.12 -4.98
C MET A 1 -4.98 -45.95 -4.16
N THR A 2 -4.23 -45.03 -4.76
CA THR A 2 -3.79 -43.80 -4.08
C THR A 2 -4.96 -42.83 -4.05
N ASN A 3 -5.51 -42.58 -2.86
CA ASN A 3 -6.51 -41.55 -2.64
C ASN A 3 -5.85 -40.19 -2.86
N ASN A 4 -5.99 -39.62 -4.06
CA ASN A 4 -5.58 -38.25 -4.33
C ASN A 4 -6.58 -37.32 -3.66
N ARG A 5 -6.26 -36.90 -2.43
CA ARG A 5 -7.04 -35.90 -1.69
C ARG A 5 -6.57 -34.50 -2.11
N GLU A 6 -7.42 -33.78 -2.83
CA GLU A 6 -7.18 -32.37 -3.14
C GLU A 6 -7.67 -31.50 -1.97
N VAL A 7 -6.81 -30.65 -1.44
CA VAL A 7 -7.15 -29.70 -0.36
C VAL A 7 -7.16 -28.30 -0.95
N LYS A 8 -8.33 -27.66 -0.96
CA LYS A 8 -8.50 -26.28 -1.43
C LYS A 8 -8.50 -25.31 -0.25
N ILE A 9 -7.56 -24.38 -0.24
CA ILE A 9 -7.50 -23.29 0.75
C ILE A 9 -8.23 -22.09 0.18
N SER A 10 -9.29 -21.64 0.85
CA SER A 10 -10.05 -20.47 0.44
C SER A 10 -9.34 -19.19 0.87
N CYS A 11 -9.13 -18.26 -0.07
CA CYS A 11 -8.58 -16.95 0.21
C CYS A 11 -9.16 -15.93 -0.79
N ILE A 12 -9.53 -14.74 -0.32
CA ILE A 12 -10.14 -13.71 -1.17
C ILE A 12 -9.13 -13.07 -2.14
N SER A 13 -7.83 -13.28 -1.92
CA SER A 13 -6.70 -12.56 -2.53
C SER A 13 -6.95 -12.06 -3.96
N ILE A 14 -7.02 -12.95 -4.94
CA ILE A 14 -7.07 -12.59 -6.37
C ILE A 14 -8.32 -11.75 -6.70
N SER A 15 -9.41 -11.92 -5.95
CA SER A 15 -10.66 -11.18 -6.15
C SER A 15 -10.52 -9.66 -5.91
N PHE A 16 -9.46 -9.19 -5.26
CA PHE A 16 -9.21 -7.75 -5.09
C PHE A 16 -8.55 -7.09 -6.31
N ILE A 17 -7.94 -7.84 -7.22
CA ILE A 17 -7.16 -7.27 -8.32
C ILE A 17 -8.06 -6.48 -9.27
N GLU A 18 -9.17 -7.05 -9.74
CA GLU A 18 -10.06 -6.37 -10.69
C GLU A 18 -10.67 -5.06 -10.10
N PRO A 19 -11.18 -5.03 -8.85
CA PRO A 19 -11.56 -3.77 -8.19
C PRO A 19 -10.43 -2.74 -8.12
N ILE A 20 -9.21 -3.15 -7.77
CA ILE A 20 -8.03 -2.27 -7.70
C ILE A 20 -7.75 -1.65 -9.06
N LEU A 21 -7.72 -2.45 -10.12
CA LEU A 21 -7.44 -1.98 -11.49
C LEU A 21 -8.54 -1.07 -12.03
N CYS A 22 -9.81 -1.35 -11.71
CA CYS A 22 -10.93 -0.49 -12.06
C CYS A 22 -10.82 0.90 -11.41
N LEU A 23 -10.50 0.94 -10.11
CA LEU A 23 -10.26 2.20 -9.40
C LEU A 23 -9.05 2.96 -9.97
N TYR A 24 -7.96 2.25 -10.26
CA TYR A 24 -6.77 2.88 -10.85
C TYR A 24 -7.06 3.46 -12.24
N THR A 25 -7.83 2.77 -13.07
CA THR A 25 -8.24 3.28 -14.39
C THR A 25 -9.06 4.57 -14.27
N LYS A 26 -9.97 4.64 -13.28
CA LYS A 26 -10.73 5.87 -12.98
C LYS A 26 -9.82 7.00 -12.49
N LEU A 27 -8.86 6.68 -11.62
CA LEU A 27 -7.87 7.63 -11.12
C LEU A 27 -7.01 8.20 -12.26
N LYS A 28 -6.48 7.35 -13.14
CA LYS A 28 -5.65 7.71 -14.29
C LYS A 28 -6.37 8.61 -15.28
N ASN A 29 -7.67 8.38 -15.52
CA ASN A 29 -8.46 9.15 -16.48
C ASN A 29 -8.93 10.50 -15.92
N PHE A 30 -8.74 10.76 -14.63
CA PHE A 30 -9.16 12.01 -14.02
C PHE A 30 -8.09 13.10 -14.23
N ARG A 31 -8.51 14.28 -14.71
CA ARG A 31 -7.62 15.43 -14.84
C ARG A 31 -7.65 16.24 -13.54
N PHE A 32 -6.54 16.25 -12.81
CA PHE A 32 -6.40 17.06 -11.59
C PHE A 32 -6.09 18.52 -11.95
N SER A 33 -6.84 19.45 -11.37
CA SER A 33 -6.53 20.88 -11.43
C SER A 33 -5.80 21.27 -10.15
N GLY A 34 -4.55 21.71 -10.27
CA GLY A 34 -3.75 22.35 -9.22
C GLY A 34 -3.58 21.57 -7.91
N TYR A 35 -2.37 21.10 -7.64
CA TYR A 35 -2.01 20.61 -6.29
C TYR A 35 -1.78 21.80 -5.35
N SER A 36 -2.40 21.79 -4.17
CA SER A 36 -1.89 22.62 -3.07
C SER A 36 -0.73 21.88 -2.39
N LYS A 37 0.14 22.61 -1.68
CA LYS A 37 1.22 21.99 -0.90
C LYS A 37 0.70 21.17 0.29
N THR A 38 -0.55 21.36 0.69
CA THR A 38 -1.13 20.80 1.91
C THR A 38 -2.01 19.58 1.70
N GLN A 39 -2.65 19.45 0.54
CA GLN A 39 -3.56 18.35 0.24
C GLN A 39 -3.63 18.10 -1.26
N VAL A 40 -3.94 16.87 -1.63
CA VAL A 40 -4.33 16.55 -3.02
C VAL A 40 -5.84 16.72 -3.17
N SER A 41 -6.33 16.72 -4.42
CA SER A 41 -7.78 16.83 -4.65
C SER A 41 -8.52 15.70 -3.92
N SER A 42 -9.72 15.97 -3.39
CA SER A 42 -10.51 14.97 -2.67
C SER A 42 -10.80 13.71 -3.50
N ILE A 43 -10.92 13.89 -4.82
CA ILE A 43 -11.12 12.79 -5.78
C ILE A 43 -9.84 11.95 -5.91
N GLU A 44 -8.68 12.58 -6.14
CA GLU A 44 -7.40 11.87 -6.18
C GLU A 44 -7.16 11.10 -4.88
N ASN A 45 -7.35 11.79 -3.75
CA ASN A 45 -7.14 11.21 -2.43
C ASN A 45 -8.06 10.02 -2.20
N GLY A 46 -9.36 10.17 -2.45
CA GLY A 46 -10.35 9.12 -2.24
C GLY A 46 -10.05 7.86 -3.06
N TYR A 47 -9.72 8.02 -4.35
CA TYR A 47 -9.31 6.89 -5.19
C TYR A 47 -7.98 6.28 -4.72
N SER A 48 -6.97 7.11 -4.44
CA SER A 48 -5.64 6.64 -4.02
C SER A 48 -5.69 5.87 -2.72
N VAL A 49 -6.37 6.40 -1.70
CA VAL A 49 -6.60 5.75 -0.41
C VAL A 49 -7.35 4.43 -0.60
N SER A 50 -8.40 4.40 -1.42
CA SER A 50 -9.17 3.18 -1.68
C SER A 50 -8.31 2.09 -2.33
N ILE A 51 -7.51 2.45 -3.33
CA ILE A 51 -6.58 1.53 -4.01
C ILE A 51 -5.54 1.01 -3.02
N VAL A 52 -4.93 1.88 -2.23
CA VAL A 52 -3.92 1.52 -1.22
C VAL A 52 -4.49 0.55 -0.19
N VAL A 53 -5.68 0.81 0.35
CA VAL A 53 -6.33 -0.08 1.33
C VAL A 53 -6.62 -1.45 0.73
N LEU A 54 -7.24 -1.52 -0.46
CA LEU A 54 -7.52 -2.80 -1.12
C LEU A 54 -6.23 -3.57 -1.46
N SER A 55 -5.18 -2.87 -1.86
CA SER A 55 -3.86 -3.44 -2.13
C SER A 55 -3.25 -4.08 -0.88
N ILE A 56 -3.39 -3.41 0.28
CA ILE A 56 -2.91 -3.94 1.55
C ILE A 56 -3.71 -5.15 2.00
N LEU A 57 -5.04 -5.12 1.85
CA LEU A 57 -5.89 -6.28 2.14
C LEU A 57 -5.54 -7.49 1.26
N LEU A 58 -5.19 -7.24 -0.01
CA LEU A 58 -4.66 -8.26 -0.91
C LEU A 58 -3.33 -8.83 -0.40
N ILE A 59 -2.35 -7.99 -0.04
CA ILE A 59 -1.08 -8.43 0.57
C ILE A 59 -1.33 -9.26 1.83
N GLU A 60 -2.18 -8.76 2.75
CA GLU A 60 -2.53 -9.46 4.00
C GLU A 60 -3.15 -10.82 3.74
N SER A 61 -4.07 -10.89 2.77
CA SER A 61 -4.73 -12.11 2.35
C SER A 61 -3.72 -13.13 1.82
N VAL A 62 -2.78 -12.70 0.96
CA VAL A 62 -1.71 -13.57 0.44
C VAL A 62 -0.80 -14.06 1.55
N LEU A 63 -0.29 -13.16 2.40
CA LEU A 63 0.59 -13.53 3.51
C LEU A 63 -0.10 -14.46 4.52
N ASN A 64 -1.40 -14.26 4.78
CA ASN A 64 -2.19 -15.18 5.62
C ASN A 64 -2.25 -16.59 5.01
N LYS A 65 -2.43 -16.70 3.69
CA LYS A 65 -2.43 -17.99 2.99
C LYS A 65 -1.06 -18.67 3.09
N VAL A 66 0.02 -17.94 2.84
CA VAL A 66 1.40 -18.46 2.96
C VAL A 66 1.67 -18.92 4.39
N ARG A 67 1.32 -18.11 5.38
CA ARG A 67 1.48 -18.45 6.80
C ARG A 67 0.71 -19.73 7.17
N TYR A 68 -0.51 -19.89 6.65
CA TYR A 68 -1.31 -21.10 6.85
C TYR A 68 -0.66 -22.35 6.25
N LEU A 69 -0.15 -22.25 5.02
CA LEU A 69 0.58 -23.34 4.35
C LEU A 69 1.82 -23.77 5.14
N GLU A 70 2.53 -22.79 5.70
CA GLU A 70 3.70 -22.98 6.54
C GLU A 70 3.38 -23.38 8.00
N LYS A 71 2.08 -23.55 8.33
CA LYS A 71 1.59 -23.92 9.66
C LYS A 71 2.04 -22.97 10.78
N ASP A 72 2.23 -21.69 10.45
CA ASP A 72 2.60 -20.65 11.40
C ASP A 72 1.34 -19.92 11.93
N THR A 73 1.37 -19.56 13.21
CA THR A 73 0.24 -18.90 13.90
C THR A 73 0.53 -17.45 14.29
N GLY A 74 1.68 -16.93 13.89
CA GLY A 74 2.15 -15.58 14.21
C GLY A 74 1.51 -14.48 13.38
N ASN A 75 1.97 -13.25 13.58
CA ASN A 75 1.57 -12.10 12.76
C ASN A 75 2.25 -12.13 11.38
N ASN A 76 1.57 -11.71 10.32
CA ASN A 76 2.09 -11.73 8.93
C ASN A 76 3.49 -11.12 8.78
N LEU A 77 3.75 -9.94 9.36
CA LEU A 77 5.04 -9.27 9.21
C LEU A 77 6.15 -10.03 9.95
N ARG A 78 5.88 -10.47 11.19
CA ARG A 78 6.86 -11.26 11.97
C ARG A 78 7.14 -12.61 11.31
N PHE A 79 6.10 -13.25 10.79
CA PHE A 79 6.23 -14.48 10.03
C PHE A 79 7.10 -14.26 8.79
N PHE A 80 6.82 -13.21 8.01
CA PHE A 80 7.58 -12.90 6.80
C PHE A 80 9.06 -12.66 7.12
N ASP A 81 9.36 -11.85 8.14
CA ASP A 81 10.73 -11.61 8.61
C ASP A 81 11.44 -12.91 9.00
N ALA A 82 10.81 -13.72 9.85
CA ALA A 82 11.40 -14.94 10.39
C ALA A 82 11.61 -16.02 9.31
N LYS A 83 10.65 -16.15 8.38
CA LYS A 83 10.66 -17.20 7.35
C LYS A 83 11.63 -16.88 6.23
N PHE A 84 11.62 -15.64 5.74
CA PHE A 84 12.28 -15.29 4.48
C PHE A 84 13.56 -14.48 4.67
N ASN A 85 13.74 -13.82 5.82
CA ASN A 85 14.91 -13.00 6.13
C ASN A 85 15.27 -11.97 5.02
N ASN A 86 14.28 -11.51 4.25
CA ASN A 86 14.48 -10.53 3.18
C ASN A 86 14.30 -9.12 3.75
N VAL A 87 15.36 -8.59 4.34
CA VAL A 87 15.35 -7.29 5.07
C VAL A 87 14.82 -6.14 4.22
N GLN A 88 15.14 -6.12 2.92
CA GLN A 88 14.70 -5.04 2.01
C GLN A 88 13.19 -5.06 1.81
N LEU A 89 12.63 -6.23 1.47
CA LEU A 89 11.19 -6.38 1.25
C LEU A 89 10.41 -6.24 2.56
N SER A 90 10.91 -6.83 3.65
CA SER A 90 10.38 -6.63 5.01
C SER A 90 10.21 -5.16 5.36
N THR A 91 11.26 -4.36 5.16
CA THR A 91 11.24 -2.92 5.45
C THR A 91 10.14 -2.19 4.66
N LYS A 92 9.99 -2.52 3.37
CA LYS A 92 8.94 -1.97 2.50
C LYS A 92 7.55 -2.37 2.99
N LEU A 93 7.35 -3.63 3.38
CA LEU A 93 6.09 -4.12 3.93
C LEU A 93 5.72 -3.39 5.23
N TYR A 94 6.68 -3.20 6.14
CA TYR A 94 6.44 -2.43 7.36
C TYR A 94 5.96 -1.01 7.08
N GLU A 95 6.57 -0.32 6.11
CA GLU A 95 6.14 1.04 5.71
C GLU A 95 4.73 1.08 5.12
N ILE A 96 4.37 0.08 4.30
CA ILE A 96 3.00 -0.06 3.79
C ILE A 96 2.00 -0.29 4.94
N TYR A 97 2.36 -1.10 5.94
CA TYR A 97 1.50 -1.32 7.10
C TYR A 97 1.40 -0.09 8.02
N VAL A 98 2.41 0.78 8.05
CA VAL A 98 2.27 2.10 8.69
C VAL A 98 1.22 2.94 7.97
N LEU A 99 1.29 3.01 6.64
CA LEU A 99 0.30 3.74 5.83
C LEU A 99 -1.12 3.18 6.04
N ARG A 100 -1.26 1.85 6.10
CA ARG A 100 -2.52 1.18 6.45
C ARG A 100 -3.09 1.68 7.77
N ASP A 101 -2.27 1.68 8.82
CA ASP A 101 -2.74 2.04 10.17
C ASP A 101 -3.18 3.51 10.22
N LEU A 102 -2.42 4.40 9.57
CA LEU A 102 -2.74 5.82 9.45
C LEU A 102 -4.09 6.07 8.77
N ILE A 103 -4.35 5.35 7.67
CA ILE A 103 -5.59 5.47 6.90
C ILE A 103 -6.77 4.83 7.66
N VAL A 104 -6.64 3.56 8.07
CA VAL A 104 -7.75 2.76 8.60
C VAL A 104 -8.21 3.26 9.96
N HIS A 105 -7.29 3.74 10.80
CA HIS A 105 -7.65 4.36 12.09
C HIS A 105 -7.91 5.87 11.97
N ASN A 106 -7.87 6.43 10.76
CA ASN A 106 -8.13 7.84 10.47
C ASN A 106 -7.34 8.78 11.39
N HIS A 107 -6.01 8.63 11.38
CA HIS A 107 -5.14 9.44 12.24
C HIS A 107 -5.33 10.93 11.88
N ILE A 108 -5.72 11.72 12.87
CA ILE A 108 -6.13 13.12 12.65
C ILE A 108 -4.90 14.02 12.68
N TRP A 109 -4.78 14.87 11.67
CA TRP A 109 -3.73 15.88 11.57
C TRP A 109 -4.32 17.27 11.75
N ARG A 110 -3.64 18.12 12.52
CA ARG A 110 -3.86 19.57 12.52
C ARG A 110 -2.96 20.17 11.46
N ILE A 111 -3.53 21.01 10.60
CA ILE A 111 -2.80 21.78 9.59
C ILE A 111 -3.06 23.25 9.86
N SER A 112 -2.00 24.00 10.15
CA SER A 112 -2.04 25.43 10.39
C SER A 112 -1.38 26.16 9.23
N TYR A 113 -2.04 27.23 8.78
CA TYR A 113 -1.60 28.06 7.66
C TYR A 113 -1.24 29.45 8.18
N GLU A 114 -0.10 29.99 7.74
CA GLU A 114 0.22 31.40 7.87
C GLU A 114 0.23 32.02 6.48
N PHE A 115 -0.50 33.12 6.33
CA PHE A 115 -0.61 33.88 5.08
C PHE A 115 0.07 35.25 5.23
N ASP A 116 0.63 35.77 4.15
CA ASP A 116 1.06 37.17 4.09
C ASP A 116 -0.14 38.12 3.91
N GLN A 117 0.13 39.42 3.85
CA GLN A 117 -0.89 40.46 3.63
C GLN A 117 -1.62 40.34 2.28
N SER A 118 -1.04 39.60 1.32
CA SER A 118 -1.61 39.36 -0.01
C SER A 118 -2.31 37.99 -0.10
N TYR A 119 -2.55 37.32 1.04
CA TYR A 119 -3.11 35.97 1.10
C TYR A 119 -2.26 34.88 0.42
N ASN A 120 -0.96 35.11 0.22
CA ASN A 120 -0.06 34.05 -0.19
C ASN A 120 0.32 33.20 1.02
N GLU A 121 0.35 31.89 0.85
CA GLU A 121 0.77 30.95 1.88
C GLU A 121 2.28 31.07 2.13
N VAL A 122 2.68 31.43 3.35
CA VAL A 122 4.08 31.63 3.75
C VAL A 122 4.59 30.44 4.57
N ARG A 123 3.73 29.85 5.40
CA ARG A 123 4.08 28.71 6.24
C ARG A 123 2.93 27.74 6.37
N ILE A 124 3.28 26.46 6.36
CA ILE A 124 2.39 25.35 6.72
C ILE A 124 3.05 24.64 7.90
N ASP A 125 2.29 24.45 8.97
CA ASP A 125 2.67 23.57 10.07
C ASP A 125 1.70 22.39 10.14
N GLN A 126 2.23 21.17 10.29
CA GLN A 126 1.42 19.96 10.39
C GLN A 126 1.77 19.19 11.65
N GLU A 127 0.76 18.89 12.45
CA GLU A 127 0.91 18.13 13.69
C GLU A 127 -0.04 16.93 13.69
N LEU A 128 0.51 15.74 13.85
CA LEU A 128 -0.28 14.55 14.16
C LEU A 128 -0.88 14.70 15.57
N LEU A 129 -2.20 14.77 15.66
CA LEU A 129 -2.90 14.90 16.92
C LEU A 129 -2.97 13.54 17.65
N GLU A 130 -2.95 13.58 18.98
CA GLU A 130 -3.07 12.37 19.79
C GLU A 130 -4.44 11.71 19.57
N GLY A 131 -4.42 10.43 19.20
CA GLY A 131 -5.60 9.66 18.80
C GLY A 131 -5.45 8.17 19.07
N TYR A 132 -6.24 7.34 18.38
CA TYR A 132 -6.22 5.88 18.57
C TYR A 132 -4.82 5.31 18.24
N GLY A 133 -4.20 4.60 19.18
CA GLY A 133 -2.88 3.97 19.00
C GLY A 133 -1.66 4.89 19.17
N ASP A 134 -1.84 6.21 19.10
CA ASP A 134 -0.77 7.22 19.11
C ASP A 134 -0.60 7.91 20.46
N LYS A 135 -0.66 7.15 21.55
CA LYS A 135 -0.42 7.73 22.88
C LYS A 135 1.02 8.24 22.95
N ARG A 136 1.22 9.51 23.31
CA ARG A 136 2.57 10.09 23.49
C ARG A 136 3.41 9.30 24.49
N SER A 137 2.76 8.65 25.45
CA SER A 137 3.39 7.82 26.48
C SER A 137 3.80 6.42 25.99
N ARG A 138 3.23 5.91 24.90
CA ARG A 138 3.54 4.61 24.28
C ARG A 138 3.35 4.68 22.76
N PRO A 139 4.23 5.39 22.06
CA PRO A 139 4.15 5.52 20.61
C PRO A 139 4.32 4.14 19.94
N ASP A 140 3.58 3.91 18.86
CA ASP A 140 3.71 2.69 18.07
C ASP A 140 5.16 2.54 17.57
N ARG A 141 5.79 1.42 17.96
CA ARG A 141 7.16 1.09 17.55
C ARG A 141 7.30 1.04 16.03
N LYS A 142 6.27 0.57 15.32
CA LYS A 142 6.24 0.53 13.87
C LYS A 142 6.35 1.95 13.29
N TYR A 143 5.52 2.87 13.78
CA TYR A 143 5.54 4.26 13.35
C TYR A 143 6.91 4.91 13.57
N ILE A 144 7.50 4.77 14.77
CA ILE A 144 8.81 5.34 15.08
C ILE A 144 9.92 4.80 14.17
N ASN A 145 9.90 3.49 13.92
CA ASN A 145 10.99 2.82 13.22
C ASN A 145 10.99 3.14 11.73
N TYR A 146 9.83 3.40 11.14
CA TYR A 146 9.67 3.46 9.68
C TYR A 146 9.25 4.84 9.13
N VAL A 147 9.00 5.83 10.01
CA VAL A 147 8.61 7.19 9.61
C VAL A 147 9.72 8.21 9.81
N ASP A 148 9.95 9.06 8.81
CA ASP A 148 10.73 10.29 8.93
C ASP A 148 9.76 11.46 9.21
N LYS A 149 9.60 11.78 10.49
CA LYS A 149 8.71 12.86 10.94
C LYS A 149 9.06 14.23 10.35
N ARG A 150 10.34 14.48 10.05
CA ARG A 150 10.78 15.78 9.50
C ARG A 150 10.39 15.92 8.04
N LYS A 151 10.39 14.81 7.31
CA LYS A 151 10.03 14.78 5.88
C LYS A 151 8.57 14.39 5.63
N GLU A 152 7.78 14.21 6.69
CA GLU A 152 6.38 13.78 6.64
C GLU A 152 6.14 12.56 5.72
N CYS A 153 7.09 11.63 5.70
CA CYS A 153 7.01 10.45 4.85
C CYS A 153 7.67 9.23 5.49
N THR A 154 7.38 8.04 4.95
CA THR A 154 8.12 6.84 5.35
C THR A 154 9.58 6.89 4.90
N LYS A 155 10.47 6.18 5.59
CA LYS A 155 11.92 6.36 5.42
C LYS A 155 12.44 5.89 4.06
N ASN A 156 11.92 4.79 3.52
CA ASN A 156 12.44 4.16 2.31
C ASN A 156 11.56 4.45 1.10
N LEU A 157 10.28 4.08 1.17
CA LEU A 157 9.32 4.27 0.08
C LEU A 157 8.91 5.73 -0.10
N LYS A 158 9.16 6.58 0.90
CA LYS A 158 8.70 7.98 0.92
C LYS A 158 7.18 8.07 0.72
N LEU A 159 6.42 7.18 1.37
CA LEU A 159 4.96 7.24 1.34
C LEU A 159 4.49 8.40 2.21
N ASN A 160 3.46 9.12 1.77
CA ASN A 160 2.85 10.19 2.56
C ASN A 160 2.28 9.64 3.87
N ILE A 161 2.63 10.24 5.02
CA ILE A 161 2.07 9.83 6.33
C ILE A 161 0.82 10.62 6.74
N ASN A 162 0.55 11.74 6.06
CA ASN A 162 -0.69 12.48 6.24
C ASN A 162 -1.76 11.90 5.28
N PRO A 163 -2.87 11.32 5.79
CA PRO A 163 -3.86 10.65 4.96
C PRO A 163 -4.42 11.50 3.81
N ILE A 164 -4.55 12.83 3.99
CA ILE A 164 -5.09 13.73 2.95
C ILE A 164 -4.07 14.06 1.84
N LYS A 165 -2.81 13.67 2.02
CA LYS A 165 -1.74 13.81 1.01
C LYS A 165 -1.52 12.54 0.20
N VAL A 166 -2.15 11.41 0.58
CA VAL A 166 -2.04 10.14 -0.16
C VAL A 166 -2.55 10.33 -1.58
N ASN A 167 -1.71 10.02 -2.55
CA ASN A 167 -1.92 10.36 -3.95
C ASN A 167 -1.50 9.24 -4.92
N THR A 168 -1.56 9.52 -6.22
CA THR A 168 -1.25 8.54 -7.27
C THR A 168 0.19 7.99 -7.17
N THR A 169 1.13 8.80 -6.70
CA THR A 169 2.53 8.37 -6.51
C THR A 169 2.64 7.33 -5.40
N ASP A 170 1.88 7.46 -4.31
CA ASP A 170 1.83 6.45 -3.25
C ASP A 170 1.24 5.13 -3.76
N VAL A 171 0.19 5.19 -4.58
CA VAL A 171 -0.39 4.01 -5.24
C VAL A 171 0.65 3.25 -6.05
N ILE A 172 1.42 3.95 -6.89
CA ILE A 172 2.44 3.34 -7.75
C ILE A 172 3.55 2.69 -6.92
N LYS A 173 3.97 3.33 -5.82
CA LYS A 173 4.93 2.74 -4.88
C LYS A 173 4.39 1.46 -4.25
N VAL A 174 3.12 1.46 -3.82
CA VAL A 174 2.47 0.27 -3.26
C VAL A 174 2.40 -0.85 -4.30
N PHE A 175 2.03 -0.55 -5.55
CA PHE A 175 2.03 -1.52 -6.64
C PHE A 175 3.41 -2.11 -6.92
N SER A 176 4.46 -1.30 -6.89
CA SER A 176 5.84 -1.76 -7.04
C SER A 176 6.22 -2.78 -5.95
N VAL A 177 5.86 -2.51 -4.69
CA VAL A 177 6.09 -3.46 -3.59
C VAL A 177 5.24 -4.72 -3.72
N MET A 178 3.98 -4.61 -4.18
CA MET A 178 3.15 -5.79 -4.48
C MET A 178 3.78 -6.68 -5.54
N LYS A 179 4.28 -6.08 -6.63
CA LYS A 179 4.98 -6.80 -7.69
C LYS A 179 6.18 -7.56 -7.14
N GLU A 180 7.05 -6.86 -6.42
CA GLU A 180 8.24 -7.44 -5.79
C GLU A 180 7.88 -8.57 -4.81
N LEU A 181 6.86 -8.36 -3.98
CA LEU A 181 6.39 -9.38 -3.04
C LEU A 181 5.86 -10.63 -3.76
N PHE A 182 5.00 -10.46 -4.76
CA PHE A 182 4.36 -11.60 -5.41
C PHE A 182 5.35 -12.39 -6.26
N ASP A 183 6.24 -11.70 -6.98
CA ASP A 183 7.36 -12.35 -7.69
C ASP A 183 8.25 -13.13 -6.71
N PHE A 184 8.63 -12.52 -5.58
CA PHE A 184 9.40 -13.19 -4.54
C PHE A 184 8.69 -14.46 -4.02
N LEU A 185 7.41 -14.36 -3.65
CA LEU A 185 6.65 -15.49 -3.12
C LEU A 185 6.46 -16.61 -4.15
N GLU A 186 6.19 -16.27 -5.41
CA GLU A 186 6.02 -17.24 -6.49
C GLU A 186 7.33 -17.99 -6.78
N GLN A 187 8.48 -17.31 -6.68
CA GLN A 187 9.81 -17.93 -6.78
C GLN A 187 10.12 -18.88 -5.60
N GLN A 188 9.59 -18.62 -4.40
CA GLN A 188 9.75 -19.52 -3.25
C GLN A 188 8.90 -20.79 -3.40
N SER A 189 7.64 -20.65 -3.83
CA SER A 189 6.75 -21.77 -4.10
C SER A 189 5.56 -21.34 -4.95
N LYS A 190 5.27 -22.10 -6.01
CA LYS A 190 4.06 -21.91 -6.83
C LYS A 190 2.76 -22.07 -6.04
N GLU A 191 2.80 -22.76 -4.90
CA GLU A 191 1.61 -22.93 -4.05
C GLU A 191 1.27 -21.65 -3.27
N TYR A 192 2.26 -20.80 -3.00
CA TYR A 192 2.07 -19.56 -2.25
C TYR A 192 1.16 -18.61 -3.00
N PHE A 193 1.55 -18.20 -4.21
CA PHE A 193 0.76 -17.27 -5.00
C PHE A 193 1.12 -17.33 -6.50
N PRO A 194 0.49 -18.21 -7.29
CA PRO A 194 0.82 -18.40 -8.71
C PRO A 194 0.18 -17.32 -9.58
N ILE A 195 0.47 -16.04 -9.30
CA ILE A 195 -0.23 -14.91 -9.92
C ILE A 195 0.09 -14.78 -11.41
N SER A 196 1.27 -15.24 -11.84
CA SER A 196 1.70 -15.21 -13.24
C SER A 196 0.74 -15.91 -14.23
N HIS A 197 -0.09 -16.84 -13.75
CA HIS A 197 -1.03 -17.59 -14.57
C HIS A 197 -2.38 -16.88 -14.78
N PHE A 198 -2.67 -15.83 -14.01
CA PHE A 198 -3.94 -15.11 -14.09
C PHE A 198 -3.84 -13.91 -15.01
N HIS A 199 -4.89 -13.73 -15.81
CA HIS A 199 -5.04 -12.60 -16.72
C HIS A 199 -6.17 -11.70 -16.22
N PHE A 200 -5.97 -10.40 -16.36
CA PHE A 200 -6.90 -9.37 -15.92
C PHE A 200 -7.16 -8.39 -17.06
N LYS A 201 -8.34 -7.77 -17.06
CA LYS A 201 -8.70 -6.79 -18.08
C LYS A 201 -8.14 -5.42 -17.67
N TYR A 202 -7.29 -4.84 -18.51
CA TYR A 202 -6.70 -3.52 -18.28
C TYR A 202 -6.55 -2.76 -19.60
N ASP A 203 -7.04 -1.52 -19.67
CA ASP A 203 -7.06 -0.70 -20.89
C ASP A 203 -7.59 -1.45 -22.13
N GLY A 204 -8.65 -2.24 -21.96
CA GLY A 204 -9.27 -3.02 -23.04
C GLY A 204 -8.50 -4.27 -23.49
N SER A 205 -7.33 -4.55 -22.90
CA SER A 205 -6.51 -5.74 -23.16
C SER A 205 -6.58 -6.74 -22.02
N ASN A 206 -6.36 -8.03 -22.31
CA ASN A 206 -6.16 -9.06 -21.28
C ASN A 206 -4.66 -9.24 -21.07
N LEU A 207 -4.17 -8.87 -19.89
CA LEU A 207 -2.75 -8.85 -19.55
C LEU A 207 -2.49 -9.62 -18.25
N THR A 208 -1.26 -10.09 -18.03
CA THR A 208 -0.89 -10.67 -16.73
C THR A 208 -0.78 -9.57 -15.68
N PHE A 209 -0.84 -9.94 -14.39
CA PHE A 209 -0.62 -8.97 -13.30
C PHE A 209 0.70 -8.21 -13.47
N TYR A 210 1.79 -8.91 -13.82
CA TYR A 210 3.11 -8.30 -13.96
C TYR A 210 3.17 -7.29 -15.10
N ASP A 211 2.62 -7.62 -16.27
CA ASP A 211 2.56 -6.72 -17.42
C ASP A 211 1.79 -5.43 -17.09
N ILE A 212 0.69 -5.56 -16.33
CA ILE A 212 -0.14 -4.42 -15.92
C ILE A 212 0.66 -3.51 -14.98
N ILE A 213 1.29 -4.06 -13.94
CA ILE A 213 2.08 -3.23 -13.01
C ILE A 213 3.28 -2.59 -13.72
N ASP A 214 3.92 -3.29 -14.66
CA ASP A 214 4.98 -2.70 -15.48
C ASP A 214 4.49 -1.52 -16.31
N LYS A 215 3.35 -1.67 -16.97
CA LYS A 215 2.72 -0.57 -17.73
C LYS A 215 2.43 0.63 -16.83
N ILE A 216 1.83 0.40 -15.67
CA ILE A 216 1.49 1.45 -14.69
C ILE A 216 2.74 2.19 -14.18
N THR A 217 3.80 1.46 -13.85
CA THR A 217 5.04 2.02 -13.29
C THR A 217 5.91 2.73 -14.34
N HIS A 218 5.77 2.39 -15.63
CA HIS A 218 6.47 3.06 -16.73
C HIS A 218 5.75 4.31 -17.23
N ASP A 219 4.42 4.31 -17.26
CA ASP A 219 3.59 5.46 -17.72
C ASP A 219 3.83 6.75 -16.90
N THR A 220 4.45 6.66 -15.72
CA THR A 220 4.69 7.78 -14.81
C THR A 220 6.11 8.36 -14.83
N LYS A 221 6.98 7.83 -15.70
CA LYS A 221 8.32 8.38 -15.93
C LYS A 221 8.40 9.37 -17.10
N ASN A 222 7.29 9.57 -17.81
CA ASN A 222 7.13 10.54 -18.91
C ASN A 222 6.21 11.68 -18.48
#